data_AF-A0A3D2C533-F1
#
_entry.id   AF-A0A3D2C533-F1
#
_cell.length_a   1.000
_cell.length_b   1.000
_cell.length_c   1.000
_cell.angle_alpha   90.00
_cell.angle_beta   90.00
_cell.angle_gamma   90.00
#
_symmetry.space_group_name_H-M   'P 1'
#
loop_
_entity.id
_entity.type
_entity.pdbx_description
1 polymer ?
#
loop_
_entity_poly.entity_id
_entity_poly.type
_entity_poly.pdbx_seq_one_letter_code
_entity_poly.pdbx_strand_id
1 'polypeptide(L)' 'VDVDGDGFGDRAATAPLDAGTDCNDADSAEFPGAVTEATGGECMLDADGDGYGDKGATGLY' A
#
# COMPACT_ATOMS: atom_id res chain seq x y z
N VAL A 1 -1.80 3.77 12.95
CA VAL A 1 -0.84 3.00 13.74
C VAL A 1 -0.61 1.84 12.83
N ASP A 2 0.61 1.65 12.36
CA ASP A 2 0.92 0.58 11.41
C ASP A 2 0.57 -0.78 12.05
N VAL A 3 -0.60 -1.33 11.70
CA VAL A 3 -1.17 -2.54 12.33
C VAL A 3 -0.81 -3.78 11.53
N ASP A 4 -0.64 -3.65 10.22
CA ASP A 4 -0.31 -4.74 9.31
C ASP A 4 1.19 -4.83 8.97
N GLY A 5 1.97 -3.78 9.25
CA GLY A 5 3.42 -3.77 9.19
C GLY A 5 4.00 -3.40 7.82
N ASP A 6 3.26 -2.67 6.98
CA ASP A 6 3.69 -2.30 5.62
C ASP A 6 4.54 -1.02 5.55
N GLY A 7 4.68 -0.32 6.68
CA GLY A 7 5.44 0.93 6.77
C GLY A 7 4.61 2.20 6.60
N PHE A 8 3.31 2.07 6.36
CA PHE A 8 2.32 3.14 6.36
C PHE A 8 1.46 3.00 7.62
N GLY A 9 0.86 4.09 8.06
CA GLY A 9 -0.15 3.95 9.11
C GLY A 9 -1.06 5.15 9.21
N ASP A 10 -2.08 5.05 10.06
CA ASP A 10 -3.03 6.14 10.30
C ASP A 10 -2.35 7.44 10.80
N ARG A 11 -3.16 8.49 11.01
CA ARG A 11 -2.71 9.82 11.47
C ARG A 11 -1.97 9.83 12.81
N ALA A 12 -2.07 8.77 13.60
CA ALA A 12 -1.35 8.58 14.85
C ALA A 12 -0.02 7.82 14.67
N ALA A 13 0.31 7.36 13.46
CA ALA A 13 1.62 6.80 13.16
C ALA A 13 2.72 7.84 13.43
N THR A 14 3.85 7.37 13.95
CA THR A 14 5.00 8.20 14.30
C THR A 14 6.19 7.79 13.45
N ALA A 15 7.07 8.74 13.14
CA ALA A 15 8.28 8.50 12.35
C ALA A 15 9.04 7.24 12.82
N PRO A 16 9.53 6.39 11.89
CA PRO A 16 9.74 6.64 10.46
C PRO A 16 8.55 6.39 9.52
N LEU A 17 7.39 6.00 10.05
CA LEU A 17 6.19 5.70 9.26
C LEU A 17 5.58 6.97 8.65
N ASP A 18 5.01 6.87 7.45
CA ASP A 18 4.27 7.98 6.83
C ASP A 18 2.85 8.03 7.42
N ALA A 19 2.57 9.09 8.19
CA ALA A 19 1.37 9.17 9.01
C ALA A 19 0.16 9.71 8.25
N GLY A 20 -0.94 8.95 8.29
CA GLY A 20 -2.21 9.29 7.66
C GLY A 20 -2.27 8.99 6.17
N THR A 21 -1.34 8.19 5.69
CA THR A 21 -1.17 7.84 4.26
C THR A 21 -1.69 6.44 4.00
N ASP A 22 -1.70 5.59 5.02
CA ASP A 22 -2.35 4.30 4.95
C ASP A 22 -3.87 4.45 4.88
N CYS A 23 -4.45 3.79 3.88
CA CYS A 23 -5.87 3.72 3.64
C CYS A 23 -6.52 2.52 4.29
N ASN A 24 -5.73 1.49 4.62
CA ASN A 24 -6.19 0.24 5.18
C ASN A 24 -5.13 -0.39 6.08
N ASP A 25 -5.02 0.11 7.33
CA ASP A 25 -4.12 -0.44 8.37
C ASP A 25 -4.40 -1.92 8.74
N ALA A 26 -5.31 -2.61 8.06
CA ALA A 26 -5.56 -4.04 8.27
C ALA A 26 -5.03 -4.93 7.14
N ASP A 27 -4.50 -4.36 6.06
CA ASP A 27 -4.04 -5.10 4.89
C ASP A 27 -2.71 -4.55 4.35
N SER A 28 -1.63 -5.26 4.67
CA SER A 28 -0.25 -4.87 4.32
C SER A 28 0.05 -4.84 2.81
N ALA A 29 -0.92 -5.23 1.98
CA ALA A 29 -0.82 -5.17 0.53
C ALA A 29 -1.59 -3.98 -0.07
N GLU A 30 -2.29 -3.18 0.73
CA GLU A 30 -3.13 -2.07 0.28
C GLU A 30 -2.65 -0.73 0.85
N PHE A 31 -1.65 -0.16 0.19
CA PHE A 31 -1.09 1.13 0.59
C PHE A 31 -0.68 1.99 -0.61
N PRO A 32 -0.47 3.30 -0.43
CA PRO A 32 0.03 4.16 -1.49
C PRO A 32 1.41 3.72 -1.99
N GLY A 33 1.46 3.28 -3.25
CA GLY A 33 2.69 2.76 -3.86
C GLY A 33 2.88 1.25 -3.73
N ALA A 34 1.88 0.50 -3.27
CA ALA A 34 1.88 -0.97 -3.32
C ALA A 34 2.07 -1.49 -4.74
N VAL A 35 1.50 -0.80 -5.74
CA VAL A 35 1.69 -1.11 -7.16
C VAL A 35 2.45 0.01 -7.87
N THR A 36 3.21 -0.34 -8.91
CA THR A 36 4.03 0.60 -9.71
C THR A 36 3.19 1.65 -10.41
N GLU A 37 1.94 1.31 -10.75
CA GLU A 37 1.01 2.21 -11.46
C GLU A 37 0.30 3.19 -10.51
N ALA A 38 0.49 3.08 -9.19
CA ALA A 38 -0.08 4.01 -8.22
C ALA A 38 0.56 5.38 -8.34
N THR A 39 -0.25 6.38 -8.66
CA THR A 39 0.18 7.78 -8.79
C THR A 39 -0.56 8.67 -7.82
N GLY A 40 0.14 9.60 -7.17
CA GLY A 40 -0.52 10.64 -6.37
C GLY A 40 -1.23 10.14 -5.09
N GLY A 41 -0.80 9.01 -4.53
CA GLY A 41 -1.36 8.49 -3.28
C GLY A 41 -2.52 7.52 -3.47
N GLU A 42 -2.69 6.96 -4.67
CA GLU A 42 -3.68 5.92 -4.94
C GLU A 42 -3.41 4.68 -4.08
N CYS A 43 -4.45 4.25 -3.36
CA CYS A 43 -4.46 3.02 -2.61
C CYS A 43 -4.96 1.88 -3.47
N MET A 44 -4.01 1.11 -3.98
CA MET A 44 -4.27 -0.09 -4.76
C MET A 44 -3.75 -1.29 -3.98
N LEU A 45 -4.45 -2.42 -4.12
CA LEU A 45 -4.09 -3.69 -3.51
C LEU A 45 -3.11 -4.43 -4.42
N ASP A 46 -1.97 -4.87 -3.89
CA ASP A 46 -1.01 -5.79 -4.53
C ASP A 46 -0.93 -7.12 -3.76
N ALA A 47 -2.00 -7.91 -3.83
CA ALA A 47 -2.10 -9.13 -3.03
C ALA A 47 -1.16 -10.26 -3.50
N ASP A 48 -0.68 -10.21 -4.73
CA ASP A 48 0.28 -11.20 -5.26
C ASP A 48 1.74 -10.74 -5.24
N GLY A 49 1.98 -9.46 -4.95
CA GLY A 49 3.30 -8.91 -4.67
C GLY A 49 4.17 -8.80 -5.92
N ASP A 50 3.56 -8.78 -7.10
CA ASP A 50 4.26 -8.64 -8.37
C ASP A 50 4.50 -7.17 -8.76
N GLY A 51 3.94 -6.24 -7.96
CA GLY A 51 4.01 -4.80 -8.16
C GLY A 51 2.95 -4.25 -9.10
N TYR A 52 1.91 -5.02 -9.46
CA TYR A 52 0.86 -4.62 -10.40
C TYR A 52 -0.53 -5.20 -10.06
N GLY A 53 -1.46 -4.33 -9.67
CA GLY A 53 -2.86 -4.70 -9.38
C GLY A 53 -3.00 -5.83 -8.34
N ASP A 54 -4.22 -6.36 -8.15
CA ASP A 54 -4.46 -7.28 -7.02
C ASP A 54 -4.24 -8.77 -7.36
N LYS A 55 -4.73 -9.22 -8.52
CA LYS A 55 -4.59 -10.59 -9.03
C LYS A 55 -4.60 -10.61 -10.55
N GLY A 56 -3.46 -10.96 -11.12
CA GLY A 56 -3.36 -11.28 -12.55
C GLY A 56 -3.28 -10.07 -13.47
N ALA A 57 -3.09 -8.87 -12.92
CA ALA A 57 -2.64 -7.72 -13.68
C ALA A 57 -1.12 -7.82 -13.93
N THR A 58 -0.67 -8.87 -14.61
CA THR A 58 0.76 -9.02 -14.89
C THR A 58 1.21 -7.93 -15.86
N GLY A 59 2.19 -7.11 -15.49
CA GLY A 59 2.78 -6.03 -16.30
C GLY A 59 3.51 -6.47 -17.58
N LEU A 60 3.12 -7.59 -18.19
CA LEU A 60 3.64 -8.12 -19.44
C LEU A 60 2.62 -7.86 -20.57
N TYR A 61 2.79 -6.74 -21.27
CA TYR A 61 2.16 -6.52 -22.58
C TYR A 61 3.19 -6.62 -23.70
#